data_AF-A0AAD0VIF7-F1
#
_entry.id   AF-A0AAD0VIF7-F1
#
_cell.length_a   1.000
_cell.length_b   1.000
_cell.length_c   1.000
_cell.angle_alpha   90.00
_cell.angle_beta   90.00
_cell.angle_gamma   90.00
#
_symmetry.space_group_name_H-M   'P 1'
#
loop_
_entity.id
_entity.type
_entity.pdbx_description
1 polymer ?
#
loop_
_entity_poly.entity_id
_entity_poly.type
_entity_poly.pdbx_seq_one_letter_code
_entity_poly.pdbx_strand_id
1 'polypeptide(L)'
;MTSTTPEASTTPEASTTPEASTAPEASTAPEASTAPEASTAPEASTTPEAPAAPEPSAPKRRRAVATVLPFVLVLAAVGGAAAYTAQAVNGADRTVETAVWDDSAPEPGPDPAAKADRGRADTELSRLLLPVPEGYRLGPDLAGLSNDGEAGGEAAVAALKEEGGRGLSAKQYRQLDALIGKLKVRGVAHRSYAADSGDLVLSVRVTQAEDARTVRTLHEQKTALVEAFDVLDKGPKIDGHKNATCYRLPDDRDNPVDSIACYAYEGGTSVTFQVDGPKPLRAATVAGLVKQQLDHITSPGMSV
;
A
#
# COMPACT_ATOMS: atom_id res chain seq x y z
N MET A 1 72.29 -36.85 0.38
CA MET A 1 71.58 -38.06 -0.11
C MET A 1 70.11 -37.95 0.28
N THR A 2 69.26 -37.85 -0.77
CA THR A 2 67.83 -38.25 -0.88
C THR A 2 66.84 -37.70 0.17
N SER A 3 66.01 -36.69 -0.14
CA SER A 3 64.88 -36.64 -1.10
C SER A 3 63.69 -37.49 -0.69
N THR A 4 62.55 -36.86 -0.36
CA THR A 4 61.29 -36.97 -1.14
C THR A 4 60.18 -36.04 -0.65
N THR A 5 59.67 -35.24 -1.57
CA THR A 5 58.37 -34.57 -1.64
C THR A 5 57.24 -35.60 -1.81
N PRO A 6 55.98 -35.21 -1.59
CA PRO A 6 54.94 -35.63 -2.52
C PRO A 6 54.12 -34.47 -3.10
N GLU A 7 53.75 -34.68 -4.36
CA GLU A 7 53.08 -33.79 -5.30
C GLU A 7 51.58 -33.62 -5.09
N ALA A 8 51.05 -32.67 -5.86
CA ALA A 8 49.66 -32.29 -6.03
C ALA A 8 48.80 -33.29 -6.82
N SER A 9 47.49 -33.22 -6.59
CA SER A 9 46.37 -33.68 -7.43
C SER A 9 45.08 -33.32 -6.68
N THR A 10 44.00 -32.79 -7.24
CA THR A 10 43.50 -32.71 -8.60
C THR A 10 42.41 -31.63 -8.65
N THR A 11 42.34 -30.90 -9.76
CA THR A 11 41.21 -30.05 -10.18
C THR A 11 40.13 -30.94 -10.81
N PRO A 12 38.83 -30.73 -10.57
CA PRO A 12 37.82 -31.19 -11.50
C PRO A 12 37.43 -30.08 -12.49
N GLU A 13 37.28 -30.55 -13.71
CA GLU A 13 37.12 -29.85 -14.97
C GLU A 13 35.81 -29.07 -15.10
N ALA A 14 35.88 -28.09 -16.00
CA ALA A 14 34.75 -27.46 -16.66
C ALA A 14 33.88 -28.49 -17.38
N SER A 15 32.57 -28.33 -17.27
CA SER A 15 31.61 -28.98 -18.16
C SER A 15 30.71 -27.91 -18.79
N THR A 16 30.99 -27.71 -20.08
CA THR A 16 30.03 -27.59 -21.19
C THR A 16 28.89 -26.56 -21.10
N THR A 17 29.03 -25.53 -21.92
CA THR A 17 27.95 -24.84 -22.64
C THR A 17 27.08 -25.82 -23.43
N PRO A 18 25.76 -25.63 -23.44
CA PRO A 18 24.95 -25.84 -24.63
C PRO A 18 24.49 -24.52 -25.24
N GLU A 19 24.21 -24.65 -26.53
CA GLU A 19 24.11 -23.64 -27.57
C GLU A 19 22.93 -22.68 -27.47
N ALA A 20 23.05 -21.61 -28.24
CA ALA A 20 21.96 -20.74 -28.65
C ALA A 20 20.77 -21.53 -29.21
N SER A 21 19.57 -21.15 -28.80
CA SER A 21 18.34 -21.41 -29.54
C SER A 21 17.52 -20.13 -29.57
N THR A 22 17.56 -19.52 -30.76
CA THR A 22 16.50 -18.82 -31.48
C THR A 22 15.27 -18.38 -30.69
N ALA A 23 15.01 -17.06 -30.77
CA ALA A 23 13.78 -16.43 -30.35
C ALA A 23 12.53 -17.02 -31.04
N PRO A 24 11.40 -17.14 -30.33
CA PRO A 24 10.10 -16.94 -30.92
C PRO A 24 9.58 -15.53 -30.62
N GLU A 25 9.00 -14.94 -31.65
CA GLU A 25 8.40 -13.62 -31.68
C GLU A 25 7.19 -13.47 -30.74
N ALA A 26 6.85 -12.20 -30.54
CA ALA A 26 5.74 -11.67 -29.77
C ALA A 26 4.45 -12.50 -29.83
N SER A 27 3.92 -12.82 -28.65
CA SER A 27 2.48 -13.05 -28.47
C SER A 27 1.93 -11.87 -27.70
N THR A 28 1.21 -11.03 -28.44
CA THR A 28 0.29 -10.01 -27.97
C THR A 28 -0.63 -10.53 -26.86
N ALA A 29 -0.86 -9.65 -25.88
CA ALA A 29 -1.69 -9.86 -24.70
C ALA A 29 -3.12 -10.36 -25.02
N PRO A 30 -3.70 -11.25 -24.19
CA PRO A 30 -5.13 -11.47 -24.18
C PRO A 30 -5.84 -10.40 -23.33
N GLU A 31 -7.09 -10.20 -23.70
CA GLU A 31 -7.96 -9.06 -23.42
C GLU A 31 -8.28 -8.83 -21.94
N ALA A 32 -8.37 -7.54 -21.57
CA ALA A 32 -9.13 -7.10 -20.41
C ALA A 32 -10.57 -6.82 -20.85
N SER A 33 -11.47 -7.75 -20.53
CA SER A 33 -12.92 -7.51 -20.52
C SER A 33 -13.23 -6.40 -19.52
N THR A 34 -13.66 -5.25 -20.03
CA THR A 34 -14.22 -4.17 -19.22
C THR A 34 -15.73 -4.11 -19.50
N ALA A 35 -16.52 -4.05 -18.43
CA ALA A 35 -17.98 -3.95 -18.47
C ALA A 35 -18.45 -2.65 -19.16
N PRO A 36 -19.63 -2.63 -19.80
CA PRO A 36 -20.08 -1.45 -20.53
C PRO A 36 -20.79 -0.48 -19.57
N GLU A 37 -20.21 0.70 -19.38
CA GLU A 37 -20.96 1.85 -18.90
C GLU A 37 -21.60 2.61 -20.07
N ALA A 38 -22.81 3.07 -19.80
CA ALA A 38 -23.79 3.56 -20.75
C ALA A 38 -23.34 4.83 -21.48
N SER A 39 -23.75 4.87 -22.74
CA SER A 39 -23.50 5.95 -23.70
C SER A 39 -24.00 7.32 -23.22
N THR A 40 -23.06 8.23 -23.01
CA THR A 40 -23.30 9.68 -23.10
C THR A 40 -23.36 10.08 -24.57
N ALA A 41 -24.39 10.85 -24.92
CA ALA A 41 -24.67 11.31 -26.28
C ALA A 41 -23.55 12.22 -26.83
N PRO A 42 -23.17 12.11 -28.13
CA PRO A 42 -22.25 13.06 -28.71
C PRO A 42 -22.97 14.37 -29.07
N GLU A 43 -22.36 15.45 -28.60
CA GLU A 43 -22.63 16.81 -29.04
C GLU A 43 -22.41 16.98 -30.55
N ALA A 44 -23.20 17.87 -31.12
CA ALA A 44 -23.14 18.26 -32.51
C ALA A 44 -21.87 19.09 -32.80
N SER A 45 -21.14 18.75 -33.86
CA SER A 45 -20.41 19.76 -34.64
C SER A 45 -20.17 19.37 -36.09
N THR A 46 -20.75 20.25 -36.93
CA THR A 46 -20.29 20.76 -38.24
C THR A 46 -20.18 19.81 -39.43
N THR A 47 -21.05 20.06 -40.43
CA THR A 47 -20.79 19.78 -41.85
C THR A 47 -20.70 21.10 -42.62
N PRO A 48 -19.75 21.30 -43.55
CA PRO A 48 -19.62 22.52 -44.35
C PRO A 48 -20.61 22.59 -45.53
N GLU A 49 -21.14 23.81 -45.70
CA GLU A 49 -21.66 24.55 -46.85
C GLU A 49 -22.09 23.84 -48.17
N ALA A 50 -23.32 24.12 -48.60
CA ALA A 50 -23.65 24.37 -50.02
C ALA A 50 -24.91 25.27 -50.14
N PRO A 51 -24.93 26.27 -51.04
CA PRO A 51 -25.97 27.29 -51.13
C PRO A 51 -27.11 26.98 -52.13
N ALA A 52 -28.23 27.67 -51.89
CA ALA A 52 -29.27 28.17 -52.81
C ALA A 52 -30.40 27.26 -53.37
N ALA A 53 -31.61 27.55 -52.84
CA ALA A 53 -32.91 27.79 -53.50
C ALA A 53 -33.80 26.60 -53.93
N PRO A 54 -35.14 26.78 -54.11
CA PRO A 54 -36.02 27.91 -53.79
C PRO A 54 -37.18 27.56 -52.81
N GLU A 55 -37.84 28.58 -52.25
CA GLU A 55 -39.04 28.44 -51.42
C GLU A 55 -40.24 27.87 -52.19
N PRO A 56 -41.07 27.04 -51.53
CA PRO A 56 -42.51 27.13 -51.72
C PRO A 56 -43.19 27.52 -50.40
N SER A 57 -43.97 28.58 -50.48
CA SER A 57 -44.84 29.12 -49.44
C SER A 57 -45.80 28.07 -48.87
N ALA A 58 -45.48 27.50 -47.71
CA ALA A 58 -46.41 26.72 -46.91
C ALA A 58 -47.25 27.66 -46.01
N PRO A 59 -48.58 27.42 -45.87
CA PRO A 59 -49.45 28.32 -45.11
C PRO A 59 -48.99 28.41 -43.66
N LYS A 60 -48.85 29.65 -43.13
CA LYS A 60 -48.35 29.98 -41.77
C LYS A 60 -48.93 29.11 -40.63
N ARG A 61 -50.11 28.53 -40.82
CA ARG A 61 -50.77 27.60 -39.89
C ARG A 61 -49.99 26.28 -39.67
N ARG A 62 -49.31 25.71 -40.68
CA ARG A 62 -48.56 24.45 -40.52
C ARG A 62 -47.27 24.62 -39.72
N ARG A 63 -46.58 25.77 -39.86
CA ARG A 63 -45.36 26.08 -39.08
C ARG A 63 -45.68 26.36 -37.61
N ALA A 64 -46.75 27.11 -37.32
CA ALA A 64 -47.16 27.41 -35.95
C ALA A 64 -47.60 26.16 -35.17
N VAL A 65 -48.30 25.22 -35.82
CA VAL A 65 -48.67 23.93 -35.20
C VAL A 65 -47.43 23.08 -34.88
N ALA A 66 -46.45 23.04 -35.79
CA ALA A 66 -45.21 22.28 -35.58
C ALA A 66 -44.33 22.83 -34.45
N THR A 67 -44.40 24.13 -34.13
CA THR A 67 -43.64 24.73 -33.02
C THR A 67 -44.41 24.77 -31.72
N VAL A 68 -45.72 25.00 -31.73
CA VAL A 68 -46.51 25.14 -30.47
C VAL A 68 -46.88 23.80 -29.86
N LEU A 69 -47.17 22.79 -30.68
CA LEU A 69 -47.56 21.46 -30.20
C LEU A 69 -46.52 20.77 -29.29
N PRO A 70 -45.20 20.76 -29.59
CA PRO A 70 -44.23 20.14 -28.68
C PRO A 70 -44.15 20.86 -27.32
N PHE A 71 -44.24 22.19 -27.28
CA PHE A 71 -44.26 22.93 -26.01
C PHE A 71 -45.50 22.60 -25.18
N VAL A 72 -46.67 22.49 -25.82
CA VAL A 72 -47.92 22.09 -25.13
C VAL A 72 -47.81 20.66 -24.60
N LEU A 73 -47.23 19.73 -25.37
CA LEU A 73 -47.02 18.35 -24.92
C LEU A 73 -46.04 18.26 -23.74
N VAL A 74 -44.94 19.03 -23.76
CA VAL A 74 -44.00 19.09 -22.64
C VAL A 74 -44.67 19.68 -21.41
N LEU A 75 -45.42 20.78 -21.53
CA LEU A 75 -46.14 21.37 -20.41
C LEU A 75 -47.21 20.44 -19.84
N ALA A 76 -47.93 19.70 -20.69
CA ALA A 76 -48.90 18.71 -20.26
C ALA A 76 -48.22 17.53 -19.54
N ALA A 77 -47.08 17.05 -20.03
CA ALA A 77 -46.32 15.98 -19.38
C ALA A 77 -45.77 16.41 -18.01
N VAL A 78 -45.19 17.62 -17.92
CA VAL A 78 -44.67 18.17 -16.65
C VAL A 78 -45.82 18.42 -15.66
N GLY A 79 -46.92 19.01 -16.11
CA GLY A 79 -48.10 19.24 -15.28
C GLY A 79 -48.73 17.93 -14.78
N GLY A 80 -48.83 16.93 -15.65
CA GLY A 80 -49.31 15.60 -15.30
C GLY A 80 -48.41 14.88 -14.29
N ALA A 81 -47.09 14.95 -14.47
CA ALA A 81 -46.12 14.37 -13.54
C ALA A 81 -46.19 15.05 -12.16
N ALA A 82 -46.27 16.38 -12.11
CA ALA A 82 -46.39 17.13 -10.87
C ALA A 82 -47.71 16.84 -10.13
N ALA A 83 -48.81 16.71 -10.86
CA ALA A 83 -50.11 16.33 -10.28
C ALA A 83 -50.08 14.90 -9.74
N TYR A 84 -49.48 13.96 -10.48
CA TYR A 84 -49.34 12.58 -10.05
C TYR A 84 -48.48 12.44 -8.80
N THR A 85 -47.33 13.11 -8.73
CA THR A 85 -46.47 13.09 -7.54
C THR A 85 -47.17 13.71 -6.34
N ALA A 86 -47.88 14.83 -6.51
CA ALA A 86 -48.67 15.43 -5.44
C ALA A 86 -49.77 14.48 -4.92
N GLN A 87 -50.48 13.79 -5.82
CA GLN A 87 -51.51 12.80 -5.47
C GLN A 87 -50.89 11.61 -4.72
N ALA A 88 -49.79 11.06 -5.22
CA ALA A 88 -49.11 9.92 -4.62
C ALA A 88 -48.54 10.26 -3.23
N VAL A 89 -47.98 11.46 -3.06
CA VAL A 89 -47.39 11.93 -1.80
C VAL A 89 -48.47 12.32 -0.77
N ASN A 90 -49.63 12.83 -1.18
CA ASN A 90 -50.75 13.11 -0.28
C ASN A 90 -51.51 11.86 0.14
N GLY A 91 -51.57 10.84 -0.73
CA GLY A 91 -52.15 9.53 -0.41
C GLY A 91 -51.21 8.59 0.34
N ALA A 92 -49.93 8.97 0.48
CA ALA A 92 -48.99 8.21 1.30
C ALA A 92 -49.45 8.24 2.75
N ASP A 93 -49.64 7.05 3.33
CA ASP A 93 -49.98 6.90 4.73
C ASP A 93 -48.80 7.39 5.60
N ARG A 94 -48.97 8.55 6.22
CA ARG A 94 -48.02 9.15 7.16
C ARG A 94 -48.42 8.93 8.61
N THR A 95 -49.41 8.07 8.85
CA THR A 95 -49.89 7.77 10.21
C THR A 95 -49.08 6.66 10.88
N VAL A 96 -48.14 6.05 10.16
CA VAL A 96 -47.12 5.17 10.74
C VAL A 96 -46.16 6.04 11.54
N GLU A 97 -46.44 6.24 12.82
CA GLU A 97 -45.41 6.60 13.78
C GLU A 97 -44.36 5.49 13.71
N THR A 98 -43.16 5.84 13.23
CA THR A 98 -42.00 4.99 13.49
C THR A 98 -41.88 4.97 15.01
N ALA A 99 -42.26 3.85 15.62
CA ALA A 99 -41.90 3.60 17.00
C ALA A 99 -40.37 3.68 17.03
N VAL A 100 -39.84 4.78 17.59
CA VAL A 100 -38.45 4.83 18.00
C VAL A 100 -38.28 3.61 18.87
N TRP A 101 -37.38 2.71 18.46
CA TRP A 101 -37.07 1.52 19.22
C TRP A 101 -36.74 1.99 20.64
N ASP A 102 -37.57 1.54 21.57
CA ASP A 102 -37.45 1.64 23.03
C ASP A 102 -36.16 2.33 23.52
N ASP A 103 -36.30 3.46 24.21
CA ASP A 103 -35.19 4.16 24.91
C ASP A 103 -34.52 3.28 25.98
N SER A 104 -35.04 2.06 26.20
CA SER A 104 -34.37 0.96 26.93
C SER A 104 -33.24 0.29 26.13
N ALA A 105 -32.85 0.84 24.98
CA ALA A 105 -31.67 0.38 24.25
C ALA A 105 -30.46 0.33 25.22
N PRO A 106 -29.77 -0.81 25.34
CA PRO A 106 -28.58 -0.88 26.17
C PRO A 106 -27.61 0.23 25.75
N GLU A 107 -26.98 0.88 26.74
CA GLU A 107 -26.02 1.93 26.42
C GLU A 107 -25.05 1.43 25.34
N PRO A 108 -24.80 2.24 24.29
CA PRO A 108 -23.85 1.86 23.26
C PRO A 108 -22.57 1.41 23.94
N GLY A 109 -22.11 0.20 23.60
CA GLY A 109 -20.82 -0.28 24.05
C GLY A 109 -19.73 0.74 23.70
N PRO A 110 -18.58 0.69 24.39
CA PRO A 110 -17.47 1.60 24.10
C PRO A 110 -17.18 1.55 22.60
N ASP A 111 -17.12 2.73 21.97
CA ASP A 111 -16.89 2.85 20.54
C ASP A 111 -15.61 2.08 20.17
N PRO A 112 -15.70 1.02 19.34
CA PRO A 112 -14.53 0.24 18.95
C PRO A 112 -13.49 1.08 18.20
N ALA A 113 -13.87 2.25 17.68
CA ALA A 113 -13.00 3.20 16.99
C ALA A 113 -12.54 4.38 17.88
N ALA A 114 -12.86 4.39 19.18
CA ALA A 114 -12.54 5.51 20.08
C ALA A 114 -11.03 5.85 20.17
N LYS A 115 -10.16 4.94 19.74
CA LYS A 115 -8.69 5.08 19.74
C LYS A 115 -8.07 4.78 18.38
N ALA A 116 -8.83 4.96 17.29
CA ALA A 116 -8.36 4.68 15.94
C ALA A 116 -7.12 5.53 15.56
N ASP A 117 -6.99 6.72 16.15
CA ASP A 117 -5.84 7.60 16.05
C ASP A 117 -4.55 6.99 16.62
N ARG A 118 -4.65 6.13 17.64
CA ARG A 118 -3.50 5.46 18.26
C ARG A 118 -3.02 4.24 17.47
N GLY A 119 -3.78 3.81 16.46
CA GLY A 119 -3.54 2.58 15.72
C GLY A 119 -4.08 1.32 16.42
N ARG A 120 -4.29 0.29 15.61
CA ARG A 120 -4.87 -1.00 15.91
C ARG A 120 -4.00 -1.82 16.89
N ALA A 121 -4.64 -2.45 17.87
CA ALA A 121 -3.96 -3.26 18.90
C ALA A 121 -4.84 -4.43 19.38
N ASP A 122 -5.76 -4.88 18.54
CA ASP A 122 -6.71 -5.97 18.82
C ASP A 122 -6.08 -7.36 18.70
N THR A 123 -4.95 -7.51 17.99
CA THR A 123 -4.25 -8.80 17.79
C THR A 123 -2.87 -8.84 18.41
N GLU A 124 -2.33 -10.05 18.58
CA GLU A 124 -0.96 -10.25 19.09
C GLU A 124 0.10 -9.55 18.23
N LEU A 125 -0.06 -9.54 16.90
CA LEU A 125 0.88 -8.89 15.99
C LEU A 125 0.73 -7.36 15.97
N SER A 126 -0.50 -6.86 15.91
CA SER A 126 -0.75 -5.41 15.91
C SER A 126 -0.34 -4.75 17.23
N ARG A 127 -0.44 -5.46 18.37
CA ARG A 127 0.08 -4.98 19.67
C ARG A 127 1.59 -4.78 19.72
N LEU A 128 2.35 -5.41 18.80
CA LEU A 128 3.79 -5.17 18.70
C LEU A 128 4.11 -3.84 18.02
N LEU A 129 3.16 -3.22 17.32
CA LEU A 129 3.35 -1.91 16.70
C LEU A 129 3.13 -0.82 17.75
N LEU A 130 4.05 0.15 17.79
CA LEU A 130 4.02 1.27 18.72
C LEU A 130 2.72 2.06 18.55
N PRO A 131 1.92 2.27 19.61
CA PRO A 131 0.81 3.21 19.54
C PRO A 131 1.30 4.58 19.08
N VAL A 132 0.52 5.28 18.25
CA VAL A 132 0.96 6.56 17.67
C VAL A 132 1.43 7.51 18.79
N PRO A 133 2.73 7.91 18.79
CA PRO A 133 3.29 8.77 19.83
C PRO A 133 2.86 10.22 19.64
N GLU A 134 3.02 11.04 20.69
CA GLU A 134 2.73 12.47 20.63
C GLU A 134 3.54 13.19 19.53
N GLY A 135 2.89 14.06 18.76
CA GLY A 135 3.49 14.77 17.63
C GLY A 135 3.54 13.95 16.34
N TYR A 136 2.88 12.79 16.30
CA TYR A 136 2.74 11.95 15.14
C TYR A 136 1.28 11.59 14.91
N ARG A 137 1.01 11.18 13.68
CA ARG A 137 -0.25 10.59 13.22
C ARG A 137 0.04 9.35 12.39
N LEU A 138 -1.00 8.55 12.13
CA LEU A 138 -0.91 7.48 11.15
C LEU A 138 -0.45 8.04 9.79
N GLY A 139 0.58 7.39 9.24
CA GLY A 139 1.22 7.75 7.98
C GLY A 139 0.50 7.21 6.73
N PRO A 140 1.16 7.26 5.57
CA PRO A 140 0.61 6.76 4.31
C PRO A 140 0.57 5.23 4.26
N ASP A 141 -0.30 4.68 3.41
CA ASP A 141 -0.31 3.25 3.12
C ASP A 141 1.00 2.80 2.47
N LEU A 142 1.36 1.53 2.73
CA LEU A 142 2.47 0.90 2.02
C LEU A 142 1.98 -0.07 0.96
N ALA A 143 2.89 -0.35 0.04
CA ALA A 143 2.75 -1.42 -0.92
C ALA A 143 2.48 -2.78 -0.23
N GLY A 144 1.46 -3.51 -0.68
CA GLY A 144 1.13 -4.85 -0.21
C GLY A 144 0.39 -4.94 1.12
N LEU A 145 0.48 -3.94 1.99
CA LEU A 145 -0.31 -3.82 3.23
C LEU A 145 -0.74 -2.37 3.44
N SER A 146 -2.05 -2.17 3.66
CA SER A 146 -2.59 -0.90 4.17
C SER A 146 -1.79 -0.40 5.37
N ASN A 147 -1.82 0.90 5.64
CA ASN A 147 -1.35 1.37 6.93
C ASN A 147 -2.13 0.63 8.02
N ASP A 148 -1.41 0.20 9.04
CA ASP A 148 -1.93 -0.55 10.18
C ASP A 148 -2.44 -1.97 9.85
N GLY A 149 -2.01 -2.50 8.70
CA GLY A 149 -2.38 -3.82 8.21
C GLY A 149 -1.57 -4.95 8.87
N GLU A 150 -2.21 -6.11 8.97
CA GLU A 150 -1.54 -7.38 9.30
C GLU A 150 -1.92 -8.47 8.30
N ALA A 151 -1.05 -9.45 8.12
CA ALA A 151 -1.31 -10.65 7.35
C ALA A 151 -0.66 -11.87 8.00
N GLY A 152 -1.30 -13.03 7.89
CA GLY A 152 -0.78 -14.32 8.34
C GLY A 152 -0.40 -15.24 7.18
N GLY A 153 0.43 -16.25 7.45
CA GLY A 153 0.72 -17.35 6.53
C GLY A 153 1.15 -16.91 5.13
N GLU A 154 0.48 -17.43 4.09
CA GLU A 154 0.82 -17.13 2.69
C GLU A 154 0.65 -15.65 2.33
N ALA A 155 -0.34 -14.96 2.89
CA ALA A 155 -0.53 -13.53 2.67
C ALA A 155 0.63 -12.70 3.25
N ALA A 156 1.18 -13.12 4.40
CA ALA A 156 2.37 -12.49 4.96
C ALA A 156 3.61 -12.68 4.07
N VAL A 157 3.77 -13.89 3.53
CA VAL A 157 4.85 -14.21 2.58
C VAL A 157 4.70 -13.39 1.30
N ALA A 158 3.49 -13.23 0.78
CA ALA A 158 3.20 -12.42 -0.40
C ALA A 158 3.52 -10.93 -0.17
N ALA A 159 3.11 -10.37 0.97
CA ALA A 159 3.41 -8.97 1.33
C ALA A 159 4.91 -8.70 1.37
N LEU A 160 5.72 -9.60 1.95
CA LEU A 160 7.17 -9.46 2.00
C LEU A 160 7.81 -9.53 0.60
N LYS A 161 7.29 -10.38 -0.29
CA LYS A 161 7.77 -10.48 -1.67
C LYS A 161 7.40 -9.26 -2.50
N GLU A 162 6.19 -8.72 -2.32
CA GLU A 162 5.76 -7.52 -3.02
C GLU A 162 6.62 -6.32 -2.64
N GLU A 163 6.87 -6.13 -1.35
CA GLU A 163 7.67 -4.99 -0.90
C GLU A 163 9.15 -5.13 -1.28
N GLY A 164 9.75 -6.28 -0.98
CA GLY A 164 11.18 -6.49 -1.23
C GLY A 164 11.52 -6.75 -2.70
N GLY A 165 10.54 -7.18 -3.51
CA GLY A 165 10.75 -7.61 -4.89
C GLY A 165 10.71 -6.49 -5.93
N ARG A 166 10.17 -5.32 -5.56
CA ARG A 166 10.09 -4.17 -6.47
C ARG A 166 11.47 -3.72 -6.91
N GLY A 167 11.67 -3.58 -8.22
CA GLY A 167 12.94 -3.16 -8.81
C GLY A 167 14.04 -4.24 -8.81
N LEU A 168 13.76 -5.47 -8.34
CA LEU A 168 14.72 -6.57 -8.39
C LEU A 168 14.71 -7.26 -9.76
N SER A 169 15.90 -7.62 -10.25
CA SER A 169 16.03 -8.56 -11.37
C SER A 169 15.50 -9.95 -10.98
N ALA A 170 15.18 -10.79 -11.97
CA ALA A 170 14.71 -12.15 -11.72
C ALA A 170 15.66 -12.99 -10.84
N LYS A 171 16.98 -12.78 -10.96
CA LYS A 171 17.97 -13.46 -10.12
C LYS A 171 17.89 -13.01 -8.67
N GLN A 172 17.79 -11.70 -8.44
CA GLN A 172 17.67 -11.12 -7.09
C GLN A 172 16.33 -11.50 -6.46
N TYR A 173 15.24 -11.49 -7.22
CA TYR A 173 13.93 -11.92 -6.74
C TYR A 173 13.95 -13.38 -6.27
N ARG A 174 14.61 -14.30 -7.00
CA ARG A 174 14.79 -15.70 -6.54
C ARG A 174 15.60 -15.80 -5.24
N GLN A 175 16.58 -14.92 -5.04
CA GLN A 175 17.35 -14.88 -3.80
C GLN A 175 16.50 -14.38 -2.62
N LEU A 176 15.71 -13.33 -2.85
CA LEU A 176 14.74 -12.81 -1.87
C LEU A 176 13.72 -13.90 -1.50
N ASP A 177 13.15 -14.56 -2.50
CA ASP A 177 12.18 -15.65 -2.34
C ASP A 177 12.74 -16.78 -1.47
N ALA A 178 13.98 -17.20 -1.73
CA ALA A 178 14.67 -18.20 -0.92
C ALA A 178 14.94 -17.74 0.52
N LEU A 179 15.24 -16.45 0.75
CA LEU A 179 15.42 -15.89 2.09
C LEU A 179 14.10 -15.85 2.86
N ILE A 180 13.00 -15.41 2.23
CA ILE A 180 11.67 -15.39 2.84
C ILE A 180 11.21 -16.82 3.15
N GLY A 181 11.44 -17.78 2.26
CA GLY A 181 11.11 -19.18 2.48
C GLY A 181 11.83 -19.79 3.68
N LYS A 182 13.08 -19.39 3.94
CA LYS A 182 13.83 -19.81 5.14
C LYS A 182 13.27 -19.23 6.43
N LEU A 183 12.72 -18.02 6.40
CA LEU A 183 12.22 -17.31 7.58
C LEU A 183 11.01 -18.01 8.23
N LYS A 184 10.27 -18.84 7.47
CA LYS A 184 9.03 -19.49 7.91
C LYS A 184 8.11 -18.52 8.64
N VAL A 185 7.57 -17.58 7.86
CA VAL A 185 6.80 -16.44 8.37
C VAL A 185 5.45 -16.91 8.90
N ARG A 186 5.15 -16.60 10.15
CA ARG A 186 3.82 -16.80 10.76
C ARG A 186 2.90 -15.64 10.44
N GLY A 187 3.43 -14.43 10.50
CA GLY A 187 2.70 -13.24 10.12
C GLY A 187 3.57 -11.99 10.06
N VAL A 188 2.97 -10.95 9.51
CA VAL A 188 3.56 -9.63 9.34
C VAL A 188 2.53 -8.60 9.79
N ALA A 189 3.00 -7.56 10.45
CA ALA A 189 2.21 -6.36 10.74
C ALA A 189 3.01 -5.13 10.35
N HIS A 190 2.31 -4.12 9.88
CA HIS A 190 2.92 -2.91 9.35
C HIS A 190 2.18 -1.67 9.86
N ARG A 191 2.93 -0.65 10.29
CA ARG A 191 2.38 0.69 10.56
C ARG A 191 3.36 1.75 10.11
N SER A 192 2.83 2.77 9.44
CA SER A 192 3.55 4.00 9.15
C SER A 192 3.07 5.12 10.06
N TYR A 193 3.99 6.04 10.35
CA TYR A 193 3.80 7.22 11.18
C TYR A 193 4.27 8.43 10.38
N ALA A 194 3.51 9.50 10.39
CA ALA A 194 3.93 10.79 9.86
C ALA A 194 4.05 11.78 11.01
N ALA A 195 5.16 12.51 11.07
CA ALA A 195 5.30 13.60 12.03
C ALA A 195 4.32 14.72 11.68
N ASP A 196 3.72 15.36 12.69
CA ASP A 196 2.78 16.47 12.49
C ASP A 196 3.46 17.70 11.87
N SER A 197 4.78 17.83 12.07
CA SER A 197 5.63 18.81 11.39
C SER A 197 5.73 18.61 9.88
N GLY A 198 5.39 17.42 9.36
CA GLY A 198 5.45 17.08 7.94
C GLY A 198 6.86 16.82 7.39
N ASP A 199 7.87 16.71 8.26
CA ASP A 199 9.28 16.52 7.91
C ASP A 199 9.78 15.09 8.10
N LEU A 200 8.92 14.13 8.45
CA LEU A 200 9.34 12.76 8.66
C LEU A 200 8.19 11.77 8.44
N VAL A 201 8.48 10.69 7.73
CA VAL A 201 7.65 9.48 7.66
C VAL A 201 8.48 8.30 8.13
N LEU A 202 7.97 7.57 9.10
CA LEU A 202 8.53 6.32 9.60
C LEU A 202 7.62 5.17 9.18
N SER A 203 8.17 4.15 8.53
CA SER A 203 7.49 2.90 8.25
C SER A 203 8.10 1.77 9.08
N VAL A 204 7.27 1.04 9.83
CA VAL A 204 7.68 -0.08 10.68
C VAL A 204 7.01 -1.35 10.22
N ARG A 205 7.81 -2.37 9.92
CA ARG A 205 7.32 -3.72 9.67
C ARG A 205 7.85 -4.69 10.71
N VAL A 206 6.91 -5.36 11.37
CA VAL A 206 7.15 -6.44 12.31
C VAL A 206 6.87 -7.75 11.57
N THR A 207 7.85 -8.65 11.53
CA THR A 207 7.71 -9.98 10.93
C THR A 207 7.97 -11.04 11.99
N GLN A 208 6.95 -11.86 12.26
CA GLN A 208 7.05 -12.93 13.22
C GLN A 208 7.39 -14.24 12.50
N ALA A 209 8.49 -14.86 12.91
CA ALA A 209 8.95 -16.15 12.39
C ALA A 209 8.57 -17.30 13.32
N GLU A 210 8.66 -18.53 12.82
CA GLU A 210 8.57 -19.74 13.65
C GLU A 210 9.76 -19.87 14.62
N ASP A 211 10.97 -19.49 14.21
CA ASP A 211 12.20 -19.75 14.96
C ASP A 211 13.07 -18.49 15.13
N ALA A 212 13.39 -18.17 16.38
CA ALA A 212 14.26 -17.06 16.76
C ALA A 212 15.69 -17.19 16.23
N ARG A 213 16.23 -18.42 16.11
CA ARG A 213 17.60 -18.62 15.58
C ARG A 213 17.66 -18.25 14.09
N THR A 214 16.60 -18.57 13.36
CA THR A 214 16.46 -18.20 11.94
C THR A 214 16.41 -16.69 11.77
N VAL A 215 15.67 -15.96 12.60
CA VAL A 215 15.64 -14.48 12.60
C VAL A 215 17.02 -13.89 12.81
N ARG A 216 17.74 -14.35 13.85
CA ARG A 216 19.10 -13.88 14.14
C ARG A 216 20.06 -14.14 12.98
N THR A 217 20.04 -15.37 12.44
CA THR A 217 20.92 -15.77 11.33
C THR A 217 20.67 -14.91 10.09
N LEU A 218 19.40 -14.64 9.77
CA LEU A 218 19.04 -13.80 8.64
C LEU A 218 19.41 -12.34 8.86
N HIS A 219 19.31 -11.83 10.09
CA HIS A 219 19.80 -10.50 10.44
C HIS A 219 21.32 -10.40 10.19
N GLU A 220 22.11 -11.33 10.74
CA GLU A 220 23.57 -11.36 10.57
C GLU A 220 23.97 -11.45 9.09
N GLN A 221 23.31 -12.30 8.31
CA GLN A 221 23.58 -12.41 6.87
C GLN A 221 23.23 -11.13 6.12
N LYS A 222 22.11 -10.48 6.47
CA LYS A 222 21.66 -9.25 5.83
C LYS A 222 22.60 -8.08 6.14
N THR A 223 22.98 -7.89 7.41
CA THR A 223 23.89 -6.80 7.79
C THR A 223 25.29 -7.03 7.22
N ALA A 224 25.80 -8.27 7.26
CA ALA A 224 27.08 -8.61 6.65
C ALA A 224 27.08 -8.38 5.13
N LEU A 225 25.97 -8.68 4.44
CA LEU A 225 25.84 -8.40 3.02
C LEU A 225 25.91 -6.90 2.72
N VAL A 226 25.16 -6.08 3.49
CA VAL A 226 25.18 -4.62 3.33
C VAL A 226 26.59 -4.07 3.59
N GLU A 227 27.26 -4.54 4.63
CA GLU A 227 28.62 -4.12 5.00
C GLU A 227 29.68 -4.57 4.00
N ALA A 228 29.50 -5.75 3.38
CA ALA A 228 30.45 -6.27 2.41
C ALA A 228 30.53 -5.43 1.12
N PHE A 229 29.48 -4.70 0.78
CA PHE A 229 29.47 -3.85 -0.42
C PHE A 229 29.93 -2.41 -0.15
N ASP A 230 30.03 -1.98 1.11
CA ASP A 230 30.49 -0.63 1.54
C ASP A 230 29.83 0.55 0.78
N VAL A 231 28.57 0.36 0.34
CA VAL A 231 27.81 1.37 -0.44
C VAL A 231 26.96 2.27 0.46
N LEU A 232 26.64 1.80 1.67
CA LEU A 232 25.73 2.49 2.60
C LEU A 232 26.48 3.08 3.79
N ASP A 233 26.28 4.37 4.03
CA ASP A 233 26.80 5.03 5.22
C ASP A 233 26.17 4.46 6.49
N LYS A 234 26.94 4.41 7.58
CA LYS A 234 26.42 3.96 8.88
C LYS A 234 25.37 4.93 9.42
N GLY A 235 24.24 4.38 9.86
CA GLY A 235 23.15 5.13 10.49
C GLY A 235 23.35 5.30 12.01
N PRO A 236 22.35 5.88 12.71
CA PRO A 236 22.40 6.05 14.16
C PRO A 236 22.51 4.72 14.90
N LYS A 237 23.17 4.75 16.06
CA LYS A 237 23.09 3.67 17.05
C LYS A 237 21.83 3.82 17.89
N ILE A 238 21.23 2.68 18.26
CA ILE A 238 20.01 2.64 19.06
C ILE A 238 20.35 2.22 20.49
N ASP A 239 20.18 3.14 21.43
CA ASP A 239 20.54 2.89 22.83
C ASP A 239 19.67 1.82 23.47
N GLY A 240 20.32 0.85 24.14
CA GLY A 240 19.68 -0.31 24.74
C GLY A 240 19.42 -1.47 23.77
N HIS A 241 19.56 -1.26 22.46
CA HIS A 241 19.18 -2.24 21.42
C HIS A 241 20.38 -2.63 20.56
N LYS A 242 21.22 -3.53 21.07
CA LYS A 242 22.42 -4.03 20.36
C LYS A 242 22.10 -4.83 19.09
N ASN A 243 20.88 -5.35 19.01
CA ASN A 243 20.39 -6.13 17.88
C ASN A 243 19.85 -5.25 16.75
N ALA A 244 19.96 -3.92 16.86
CA ALA A 244 19.55 -2.96 15.83
C ALA A 244 20.76 -2.41 15.09
N THR A 245 20.71 -2.47 13.77
CA THR A 245 21.72 -1.89 12.88
C THR A 245 21.05 -0.98 11.86
N CYS A 246 21.48 0.28 11.79
CA CYS A 246 20.96 1.28 10.88
C CYS A 246 21.97 1.65 9.80
N TYR A 247 21.46 1.96 8.62
CA TYR A 247 22.22 2.41 7.46
C TYR A 247 21.48 3.58 6.82
N ARG A 248 22.24 4.56 6.35
CA ARG A 248 21.73 5.63 5.52
C ARG A 248 21.80 5.17 4.06
N LEU A 249 20.68 5.26 3.37
CA LEU A 249 20.58 4.83 1.97
C LEU A 249 21.36 5.79 1.07
N PRO A 250 21.80 5.34 -0.12
CA PRO A 250 22.65 6.14 -0.98
C PRO A 250 21.97 7.45 -1.34
N ASP A 251 22.73 8.53 -1.21
CA ASP A 251 22.21 9.87 -1.46
C ASP A 251 22.13 10.14 -2.97
N ASP A 252 20.94 10.42 -3.47
CA ASP A 252 20.77 11.02 -4.79
C ASP A 252 20.76 12.55 -4.64
N ARG A 253 21.71 13.23 -5.30
CA ARG A 253 21.89 14.68 -5.18
C ARG A 253 20.66 15.47 -5.64
N ASP A 254 19.89 14.91 -6.57
CA ASP A 254 18.70 15.55 -7.12
C ASP A 254 17.44 15.22 -6.32
N ASN A 255 17.51 14.25 -5.40
CA ASN A 255 16.41 13.90 -4.51
C ASN A 255 16.49 14.74 -3.22
N PRO A 256 15.49 15.56 -2.88
CA PRO A 256 15.49 16.31 -1.62
C PRO A 256 15.22 15.42 -0.39
N VAL A 257 14.85 14.15 -0.60
CA VAL A 257 14.54 13.17 0.44
C VAL A 257 15.77 12.36 0.82
N ASP A 258 15.86 12.07 2.10
CA ASP A 258 16.95 11.38 2.75
C ASP A 258 16.43 10.11 3.45
N SER A 259 17.10 9.00 3.14
CA SER A 259 16.83 7.60 3.51
C SER A 259 17.56 7.07 4.75
N ILE A 260 16.90 6.63 5.83
CA ILE A 260 17.54 5.73 6.81
C ILE A 260 16.75 4.43 6.97
N ALA A 261 17.42 3.30 6.75
CA ALA A 261 16.88 1.96 6.98
C ALA A 261 17.51 1.34 8.23
N CYS A 262 16.70 0.83 9.14
CA CYS A 262 17.18 0.06 10.30
C CYS A 262 16.63 -1.36 10.28
N TYR A 263 17.47 -2.31 10.64
CA TYR A 263 17.12 -3.71 10.79
C TYR A 263 17.38 -4.10 12.23
N ALA A 264 16.39 -4.69 12.88
CA ALA A 264 16.47 -5.12 14.26
C ALA A 264 15.76 -6.46 14.47
N TYR A 265 16.00 -7.10 15.61
CA TYR A 265 15.23 -8.27 16.02
C TYR A 265 15.13 -8.37 17.54
N GLU A 266 14.03 -8.96 18.02
CA GLU A 266 13.78 -9.31 19.41
C GLU A 266 13.17 -10.72 19.45
N GLY A 267 13.87 -11.68 20.06
CA GLY A 267 13.46 -13.09 20.06
C GLY A 267 13.13 -13.63 18.65
N GLY A 268 11.89 -14.08 18.46
CA GLY A 268 11.36 -14.62 17.19
C GLY A 268 10.80 -13.57 16.23
N THR A 269 11.05 -12.29 16.49
CA THR A 269 10.45 -11.17 15.78
C THR A 269 11.53 -10.34 15.10
N SER A 270 11.46 -10.21 13.78
CA SER A 270 12.27 -9.27 13.00
C SER A 270 11.53 -7.94 12.86
N VAL A 271 12.25 -6.83 12.98
CA VAL A 271 11.68 -5.48 12.83
C VAL A 271 12.50 -4.71 11.81
N THR A 272 11.84 -4.21 10.78
CA THR A 272 12.45 -3.36 9.76
C THR A 272 11.83 -1.98 9.82
N PHE A 273 12.69 -0.97 9.77
CA PHE A 273 12.34 0.44 9.77
C PHE A 273 12.83 1.07 8.48
N GLN A 274 11.99 1.91 7.88
CA GLN A 274 12.37 2.83 6.82
C GLN A 274 11.94 4.22 7.27
N VAL A 275 12.88 5.16 7.32
CA VAL A 275 12.62 6.54 7.72
C VAL A 275 13.00 7.46 6.59
N ASP A 276 12.04 8.23 6.12
CA ASP A 276 12.16 9.16 5.02
C ASP A 276 11.86 10.58 5.52
N GLY A 277 12.67 11.55 5.11
CA GLY A 277 12.44 12.96 5.44
C GLY A 277 13.26 13.89 4.54
N PRO A 278 13.02 15.21 4.58
CA PRO A 278 13.81 16.15 3.81
C PRO A 278 15.24 16.22 4.36
N LYS A 279 16.19 16.51 3.48
CA LYS A 279 17.58 16.74 3.88
C LYS A 279 17.71 17.99 4.76
N PRO A 280 18.45 17.94 5.88
CA PRO A 280 19.10 16.75 6.46
C PRO A 280 18.16 15.97 7.40
N LEU A 281 18.08 14.64 7.24
CA LEU A 281 17.39 13.77 8.19
C LEU A 281 18.24 13.59 9.45
N ARG A 282 17.69 14.00 10.60
CA ARG A 282 18.42 13.98 11.88
C ARG A 282 18.49 12.57 12.46
N ALA A 283 19.70 12.04 12.59
CA ALA A 283 19.97 10.73 13.16
C ALA A 283 19.41 10.54 14.58
N ALA A 284 19.39 11.61 15.40
CA ALA A 284 18.84 11.56 16.77
C ALA A 284 17.31 11.34 16.79
N THR A 285 16.57 11.99 15.89
CA THR A 285 15.11 11.80 15.76
C THR A 285 14.80 10.36 15.35
N VAL A 286 15.54 9.84 14.36
CA VAL A 286 15.41 8.45 13.91
C VAL A 286 15.71 7.47 15.04
N ALA A 287 16.81 7.69 15.78
CA ALA A 287 17.20 6.84 16.88
C ALA A 287 16.13 6.77 17.98
N GLY A 288 15.51 7.91 18.31
CA GLY A 288 14.45 8.00 19.32
C GLY A 288 13.21 7.19 18.95
N LEU A 289 12.72 7.31 17.72
CA LEU A 289 11.53 6.57 17.27
C LEU A 289 11.78 5.06 17.17
N VAL A 290 12.91 4.68 16.58
CA VAL A 290 13.31 3.26 16.48
C VAL A 290 13.44 2.66 17.88
N LYS A 291 14.04 3.41 18.82
CA LYS A 291 14.14 3.00 20.22
C LYS A 291 12.77 2.79 20.85
N GLN A 292 11.84 3.74 20.73
CA GLN A 292 10.50 3.62 21.31
C GLN A 292 9.77 2.37 20.81
N GLN A 293 9.82 2.11 19.51
CA GLN A 293 9.21 0.92 18.91
C GLN A 293 9.84 -0.38 19.41
N LEU A 294 11.17 -0.43 19.56
CA LEU A 294 11.83 -1.63 20.09
C LEU A 294 11.59 -1.83 21.59
N ASP A 295 11.60 -0.75 22.38
CA ASP A 295 11.24 -0.78 23.81
C ASP A 295 9.80 -1.30 24.00
N HIS A 296 8.87 -0.85 23.15
CA HIS A 296 7.48 -1.30 23.15
C HIS A 296 7.36 -2.80 22.85
N ILE A 297 8.15 -3.34 21.91
CA ILE A 297 8.14 -4.78 21.61
C ILE A 297 8.63 -5.62 22.80
N THR A 298 9.61 -5.13 23.57
CA THR A 298 10.08 -5.81 24.78
C THR A 298 9.06 -5.76 25.91
N SER A 299 8.18 -4.75 25.94
CA SER A 299 7.14 -4.59 26.96
C SER A 299 5.81 -4.04 26.39
N PRO A 300 5.05 -4.85 25.62
CA PRO A 300 3.89 -4.38 24.84
C PRO A 300 2.68 -3.98 25.69
N GLY A 301 2.78 -4.09 27.03
CA GLY A 301 1.74 -3.69 27.99
C GLY A 301 1.96 -2.32 28.64
N MET A 302 3.09 -1.64 28.37
CA MET A 302 3.34 -0.29 28.87
C MET A 302 2.72 0.72 27.89
N SER A 303 1.55 1.24 28.24
CA SER A 303 1.00 2.41 27.54
C SER A 303 1.97 3.58 27.73
N VAL A 304 2.57 4.04 26.63
CA VAL A 304 3.17 5.38 26.56
C VAL A 304 2.05 6.42 26.46
#